data_AF-A0A6M3XNC7-F1
#
_entry.id   AF-A0A6M3XNC7-F1
#
_cell.length_a   1.000
_cell.length_b   1.000
_cell.length_c   1.000
_cell.angle_alpha   90.00
_cell.angle_beta   90.00
_cell.angle_gamma   90.00
#
_symmetry.space_group_name_H-M   'P 1'
#
loop_
_entity.id
_entity.type
_entity.pdbx_description
1 polymer ?
#
loop_
_entity_poly.entity_id
_entity_poly.type
_entity_poly.pdbx_seq_one_letter_code
_entity_poly.pdbx_strand_id
1 'polypeptide(L)' 'MLTITNFINNRDIAMLIHIKPAKAAVPVRKPNGEYLKADGEKVERSSFWVRRLNDGDVVEVKAAKAATTKA' A
#
# COMPACT_ATOMS: atom_id res chain seq x y z
N MET A 1 12.85 26.24 -19.31
CA MET A 1 11.43 25.93 -19.06
C MET A 1 11.33 24.44 -18.79
N LEU A 2 11.47 24.02 -17.52
CA LEU A 2 11.31 22.62 -17.16
C LEU A 2 9.81 22.34 -16.99
N THR A 3 9.28 21.43 -17.81
CA THR A 3 7.89 20.99 -17.77
C THR A 3 7.59 20.26 -16.47
N ILE A 4 6.47 20.66 -15.85
CA ILE A 4 6.00 20.23 -14.51
C ILE A 4 5.82 18.70 -14.42
N THR A 5 5.70 18.02 -15.55
CA THR A 5 5.50 16.56 -15.67
C THR A 5 6.65 15.72 -15.08
N ASN A 6 7.90 16.19 -15.11
CA ASN A 6 9.05 15.38 -14.68
C ASN A 6 9.37 15.42 -13.18
N PHE A 7 8.69 16.27 -12.39
CA PHE A 7 8.97 16.40 -10.95
C PHE A 7 8.14 15.46 -10.07
N ILE A 8 7.01 14.97 -10.59
CA ILE A 8 6.10 14.05 -9.88
C ILE A 8 6.74 12.65 -9.82
N ASN A 9 7.31 12.18 -10.93
CA ASN A 9 7.77 10.79 -11.09
C ASN A 9 8.87 10.33 -10.10
N ASN A 10 9.60 11.24 -9.44
CA ASN A 10 10.75 10.89 -8.60
C ASN A 10 10.55 11.10 -7.09
N ARG A 11 9.37 11.54 -6.62
CA ARG A 11 9.06 11.64 -5.17
C ARG A 11 8.15 10.53 -4.64
N ASP A 12 7.49 9.78 -5.52
CA ASP A 12 6.41 8.89 -5.09
C ASP A 12 6.89 7.47 -4.73
N ILE A 13 8.13 7.13 -5.10
CA ILE A 13 8.68 5.77 -4.97
C ILE A 13 8.87 5.36 -3.48
N ALA A 14 8.99 6.33 -2.57
CA ALA A 14 9.19 6.06 -1.14
C ALA A 14 7.89 5.92 -0.33
N MET A 15 6.72 6.20 -0.91
CA MET A 15 5.43 6.23 -0.20
C MET A 15 4.46 5.14 -0.64
N LEU A 16 4.78 4.29 -1.63
CA LEU A 16 3.92 3.17 -2.00
C LEU A 16 4.12 1.97 -1.06
N ILE A 17 3.02 1.44 -0.54
CA ILE A 17 2.94 0.18 0.20
C ILE A 17 2.23 -0.87 -0.63
N HIS A 18 2.71 -2.10 -0.59
CA HIS A 18 2.03 -3.23 -1.20
C HIS A 18 1.11 -3.85 -0.17
N ILE A 19 -0.20 -3.82 -0.39
CA ILE A 19 -1.19 -4.36 0.56
C ILE A 19 -2.16 -5.30 -0.15
N LYS A 20 -2.71 -6.24 0.61
CA LYS A 20 -3.81 -7.10 0.18
C LYS A 20 -4.88 -7.21 1.28
N PRO A 21 -6.12 -7.56 0.94
CA PRO A 21 -7.14 -7.89 1.94
C PRO A 21 -6.64 -9.00 2.87
N ALA A 22 -6.85 -8.85 4.18
CA ALA A 22 -6.47 -9.87 5.15
C ALA A 22 -7.29 -11.16 4.97
N LYS A 23 -8.55 -11.03 4.53
CA LYS A 23 -9.49 -12.11 4.30
C LYS A 23 -9.99 -12.04 2.85
N ALA A 24 -9.76 -13.09 2.06
CA ALA A 24 -10.19 -13.14 0.66
C ALA A 24 -11.73 -13.02 0.50
N ALA A 25 -12.49 -13.47 1.51
CA ALA A 25 -13.95 -13.38 1.52
C ALA A 25 -14.49 -11.98 1.86
N VAL A 26 -13.64 -11.06 2.35
CA VAL A 26 -14.06 -9.71 2.76
C VAL A 26 -13.40 -8.69 1.82
N PRO A 27 -14.14 -8.16 0.83
CA PRO A 27 -13.57 -7.21 -0.12
C PRO A 27 -13.36 -5.85 0.55
N VAL A 28 -12.10 -5.37 0.56
CA VAL A 28 -11.76 -4.08 1.15
C VAL A 28 -11.93 -2.97 0.12
N ARG A 29 -12.75 -1.97 0.43
CA ARG A 29 -12.95 -0.80 -0.43
C ARG A 29 -11.77 0.16 -0.36
N LYS A 30 -11.42 0.70 -1.51
CA LYS A 30 -10.49 1.81 -1.72
C LYS A 30 -11.23 3.16 -1.56
N PRO A 31 -10.52 4.27 -1.36
CA PRO A 31 -11.13 5.61 -1.27
C PRO A 31 -11.86 6.04 -2.55
N ASN A 32 -11.44 5.52 -3.70
CA ASN A 32 -12.09 5.78 -4.99
C ASN A 32 -13.39 4.98 -5.19
N GLY A 33 -13.82 4.17 -4.22
CA GLY A 33 -15.04 3.37 -4.27
C GLY A 33 -14.86 1.97 -4.90
N GLU A 34 -13.73 1.69 -5.53
CA GLU A 34 -13.41 0.35 -6.04
C GLU A 34 -12.91 -0.58 -4.92
N TYR A 35 -12.72 -1.86 -5.24
CA TYR A 35 -12.16 -2.84 -4.30
C TYR A 35 -10.66 -3.05 -4.51
N LEU A 36 -9.96 -3.37 -3.42
CA LEU A 36 -8.57 -3.80 -3.46
C LEU A 36 -8.50 -5.22 -4.07
N LYS A 37 -7.49 -5.46 -4.91
CA LYS A 37 -7.27 -6.77 -5.52
C LYS A 37 -7.00 -7.84 -4.46
N ALA A 38 -7.55 -9.04 -4.64
CA ALA A 38 -7.35 -10.16 -3.73
C ALA A 38 -5.86 -10.58 -3.64
N ASP A 39 -5.14 -10.50 -4.76
CA ASP A 39 -3.69 -10.82 -4.82
C ASP A 39 -2.80 -9.71 -4.23
N GLY A 40 -3.38 -8.55 -3.93
CA GLY A 40 -2.68 -7.36 -3.49
C GLY A 40 -2.36 -6.36 -4.60
N GLU A 41 -2.16 -5.11 -4.20
CA GLU A 41 -1.83 -4.00 -5.10
C GLU A 41 -0.93 -2.99 -4.39
N LYS A 42 -0.05 -2.32 -5.15
CA LYS A 42 0.74 -1.20 -4.65
C LYS A 42 -0.15 0.04 -4.59
N VAL A 43 -0.34 0.56 -3.39
CA VAL A 43 -1.13 1.77 -3.14
C VAL A 43 -0.27 2.80 -2.43
N GLU A 44 -0.62 4.06 -2.58
CA GLU A 44 0.01 5.14 -1.81
C GLU A 44 -0.30 4.97 -0.31
N ARG A 45 0.73 5.12 0.54
CA ARG A 45 0.62 5.05 2.00
C ARG A 45 -0.06 6.29 2.55
N SER A 46 -1.39 6.26 2.49
CA SER A 46 -2.25 7.28 3.09
C SER A 46 -2.74 6.87 4.48
N SER A 47 -3.21 7.83 5.27
CA SER A 47 -3.81 7.59 6.59
C SER A 47 -4.97 6.59 6.55
N PHE A 48 -5.68 6.50 5.43
CA PHE A 48 -6.74 5.52 5.20
C PHE A 48 -6.23 4.08 5.28
N TRP A 49 -5.09 3.80 4.63
CA TRP A 49 -4.49 2.47 4.63
C TRP A 49 -3.77 2.15 5.93
N VAL A 50 -3.12 3.14 6.55
CA VAL A 50 -2.52 2.96 7.88
C VAL A 50 -3.55 2.53 8.91
N ARG A 51 -4.76 3.12 8.88
CA ARG A 51 -5.87 2.70 9.77
C ARG A 51 -6.27 1.25 9.51
N ARG A 52 -6.50 0.87 8.24
CA ARG A 52 -6.88 -0.50 7.88
C ARG A 52 -5.80 -1.54 8.20
N LEU A 53 -4.53 -1.16 8.14
CA LEU A 53 -3.42 -2.00 8.58
C LEU A 53 -3.47 -2.23 10.09
N ASN A 54 -3.77 -1.19 10.88
CA ASN A 54 -3.91 -1.30 12.33
C ASN A 54 -5.18 -2.07 12.74
N ASP A 55 -6.28 -1.87 12.02
CA ASP A 55 -7.56 -2.57 12.24
C ASP A 55 -7.47 -4.05 11.81
N GLY A 56 -6.50 -4.40 10.96
CA GLY A 56 -6.31 -5.76 10.45
C GLY A 56 -7.19 -6.11 9.25
N ASP A 57 -7.81 -5.12 8.61
CA ASP A 57 -8.60 -5.30 7.38
C ASP A 57 -7.72 -5.65 6.18
N VAL A 58 -6.51 -5.08 6.15
CA VAL A 58 -5.50 -5.33 5.12
C VAL A 58 -4.18 -5.71 5.74
N VAL A 59 -3.36 -6.45 5.01
CA VAL A 59 -2.01 -6.83 5.40
C VAL A 59 -1.01 -6.32 4.39
N GLU A 60 0.13 -5.81 4.88
CA GLU A 60 1.22 -5.38 4.02
C GLU A 60 1.98 -6.60 3.49
N VAL A 61 2.01 -6.74 2.17
CA VAL A 61 2.80 -7.75 1.47
C VAL A 61 4.21 -7.20 1.32
N LYS A 62 4.97 -7.20 2.41
CA LYS A 62 6.41 -6.92 2.33
C LYS A 62 7.06 -8.04 1.53
N ALA A 63 7.64 -7.71 0.37
CA ALA A 63 8.73 -8.52 -0.15
C ALA A 63 9.77 -8.56 0.95
N ALA A 64 10.05 -9.75 1.49
CA ALA A 64 10.81 -9.94 2.72
C ALA A 64 12.09 -9.09 2.71
N LYS A 65 12.05 -7.92 3.35
CA LYS A 65 13.28 -7.25 3.77
C LYS A 65 13.74 -8.05 4.96
N ALA A 66 14.78 -8.85 4.72
CA ALA A 66 15.44 -9.72 5.67
C ALA A 66 15.32 -9.21 7.10
N ALA A 67 14.76 -10.07 7.95
CA ALA A 67 14.69 -9.85 9.38
C ALA A 67 16.10 -9.56 9.92
N THR A 68 16.35 -8.33 10.36
CA THR A 68 17.41 -8.07 11.33
C THR A 68 16.91 -8.54 12.68
N THR A 69 17.09 -9.83 12.94
CA THR A 69 17.12 -10.42 14.28
C THR A 69 18.30 -9.82 15.01
N LYS A 70 18.05 -8.99 16.04
CA LYS A 70 19.08 -8.59 16.99
C LYS A 70 19.07 -9.62 18.13
N ALA A 71 20.11 -10.45 18.16
CA ALA A 71 20.46 -11.34 19.26
C ALA A 71 21.08 -10.53 20.42
#